data_AF-A0A812PIQ7-F1
#
_entry.id   AF-A0A812PIQ7-F1
#
_cell.length_a   1.000
_cell.length_b   1.000
_cell.length_c   1.000
_cell.angle_alpha   90.00
_cell.angle_beta   90.00
_cell.angle_gamma   90.00
#
_symmetry.space_group_name_H-M   'P 1'
#
loop_
_entity.id
_entity.type
_entity.pdbx_description
1 polymer ?
#
loop_
_entity_poly.entity_id
_entity_poly.type
_entity_poly.pdbx_seq_one_letter_code
_entity_poly.pdbx_strand_id
1 'polypeptide(L)'
;MAKALAKAKAKAKAKAKAAKAKAKALALAKAKAEEEQNVQEEQAEEEHPRSHDACIDPATLQVASTEDAGEKTKNRSKNQKFLKLLRSGGLPEWLEDEWNRLSKMKVGRLEAQRQLVNQAMDKDASSGKLVVSLEKPFFKQLQENFTQTASKSAQKALPRVLLMGKFNLTQEMLDQAIEDGDIIESTNIKGKRVYSWTMEEHVVKRGKHSKFSEEKSKQGTSRDEKYMDNLVKNRRSLWYLFP
;
A
#
# COMPACT_ATOMS: atom_id res chain seq x y z
N MET A 1 48.97 20.06 32.56
CA MET A 1 47.84 19.47 33.32
C MET A 1 46.45 19.62 32.68
N ALA A 2 46.19 20.62 31.83
CA ALA A 2 44.85 20.84 31.23
C ALA A 2 44.33 19.70 30.30
N LYS A 3 45.22 18.99 29.58
CA LYS A 3 44.83 17.89 28.68
C LYS A 3 44.32 16.64 29.42
N ALA A 4 44.71 16.42 30.67
CA ALA A 4 44.24 15.27 31.47
C ALA A 4 42.79 15.45 31.95
N LEU A 5 42.42 16.68 32.32
CA LEU A 5 41.06 17.03 32.77
C LEU A 5 40.02 16.94 31.64
N ALA A 6 40.40 17.27 30.41
CA ALA A 6 39.51 17.14 29.24
C ALA A 6 39.20 15.67 28.91
N LYS A 7 40.19 14.79 29.01
CA LYS A 7 40.03 13.35 28.74
C LYS A 7 39.17 12.64 29.80
N ALA A 8 39.25 13.10 31.06
CA ALA A 8 38.39 12.61 32.15
C ALA A 8 36.92 13.03 31.97
N LYS A 9 36.65 14.29 31.58
CA LYS A 9 35.29 14.78 31.31
C LYS A 9 34.63 14.09 30.10
N ALA A 10 35.40 13.73 29.07
CA ALA A 10 34.90 12.99 27.91
C ALA A 10 34.50 11.54 28.26
N LYS A 11 35.29 10.83 29.08
CA LYS A 11 34.95 9.47 29.54
C LYS A 11 33.73 9.45 30.48
N ALA A 12 33.53 10.48 31.30
CA ALA A 12 32.35 10.61 32.16
C ALA A 12 31.05 10.82 31.34
N LYS A 13 31.09 11.69 30.31
CA LYS A 13 29.93 11.90 29.41
C LYS A 13 29.58 10.66 28.58
N ALA A 14 30.57 9.85 28.17
CA ALA A 14 30.34 8.61 27.44
C ALA A 14 29.66 7.53 28.31
N LYS A 15 30.08 7.37 29.58
CA LYS A 15 29.43 6.44 30.52
C LYS A 15 27.99 6.85 30.87
N ALA A 16 27.72 8.15 30.99
CA ALA A 16 26.35 8.65 31.24
C ALA A 16 25.39 8.40 30.07
N LYS A 17 25.85 8.54 28.81
CA LYS A 17 25.03 8.22 27.63
C LYS A 17 24.73 6.73 27.49
N ALA A 18 25.69 5.85 27.83
CA ALA A 18 25.48 4.40 27.78
C ALA A 18 24.48 3.91 28.86
N ALA A 19 24.52 4.49 30.07
CA ALA A 19 23.56 4.16 31.13
C ALA A 19 22.13 4.60 30.77
N LYS A 20 21.96 5.77 30.15
CA LYS A 20 20.63 6.27 29.73
C LYS A 20 20.03 5.45 28.58
N ALA A 21 20.86 4.92 27.67
CA ALA A 21 20.41 4.03 26.60
C ALA A 21 19.95 2.66 27.13
N LYS A 22 20.68 2.07 28.10
CA LYS A 22 20.27 0.80 28.74
C LYS A 22 18.98 0.93 29.54
N ALA A 23 18.79 2.04 30.27
CA ALA A 23 17.54 2.27 31.01
C ALA A 23 16.32 2.42 30.08
N LYS A 24 16.48 3.10 28.93
CA LYS A 24 15.40 3.26 27.95
C LYS A 24 15.04 1.95 27.24
N ALA A 25 16.02 1.08 26.99
CA ALA A 25 15.77 -0.24 26.41
C ALA A 25 15.03 -1.17 27.38
N LEU A 26 15.37 -1.13 28.67
CA LEU A 26 14.73 -1.97 29.69
C LEU A 26 13.30 -1.51 30.01
N ALA A 27 13.02 -0.21 29.97
CA ALA A 27 11.66 0.33 30.08
C ALA A 27 10.78 -0.05 28.88
N LEU A 28 11.32 -0.04 27.66
CA LEU A 28 10.58 -0.44 26.45
C LEU A 28 10.27 -1.94 26.44
N ALA A 29 11.18 -2.77 26.97
CA ALA A 29 10.95 -4.21 27.12
C ALA A 29 9.89 -4.52 28.19
N LYS A 30 9.88 -3.76 29.29
CA LYS A 30 8.89 -3.94 30.36
C LYS A 30 7.48 -3.47 29.93
N ALA A 31 7.38 -2.38 29.17
CA ALA A 31 6.10 -1.93 28.60
C ALA A 31 5.51 -2.93 27.59
N LYS A 32 6.34 -3.63 26.80
CA LYS A 32 5.86 -4.68 25.89
C LYS A 32 5.41 -5.96 26.59
N ALA A 33 5.95 -6.26 27.77
CA ALA A 33 5.52 -7.42 28.56
C ALA A 33 4.20 -7.16 29.32
N GLU A 34 3.96 -5.92 29.76
CA GLU A 34 2.71 -5.53 30.42
C GLU A 34 1.53 -5.40 29.42
N GLU A 35 1.79 -5.13 28.14
CA GLU A 35 0.76 -5.12 27.08
C GLU A 35 0.32 -6.54 26.65
N GLU A 36 1.16 -7.57 26.84
CA GLU A 36 0.78 -8.97 26.57
C GLU A 36 0.02 -9.63 27.75
N GLN A 37 0.11 -9.11 28.97
CA GLN A 37 -0.65 -9.61 30.13
C GLN A 37 -2.03 -8.97 30.32
N ASN A 38 -2.26 -7.74 29.82
CA ASN A 38 -3.53 -7.03 29.96
C ASN A 38 -4.61 -7.41 28.92
N VAL A 39 -4.37 -8.42 28.07
CA VAL A 39 -5.36 -8.90 27.08
C VAL A 39 -5.98 -10.24 27.51
N GLN A 40 -5.65 -10.74 28.71
CA GLN A 40 -6.10 -12.06 29.18
C GLN A 40 -7.09 -12.02 30.36
N GLU A 41 -7.55 -10.85 30.82
CA GLU A 41 -8.30 -10.74 32.09
C GLU A 41 -9.59 -9.88 32.03
N GLU A 42 -10.20 -9.68 30.87
CA GLU A 42 -11.59 -9.19 30.77
C GLU A 42 -12.42 -10.08 29.85
N GLN A 43 -12.87 -11.23 30.37
CA GLN A 43 -14.13 -11.88 30.00
C GLN A 43 -14.41 -13.06 30.95
N ALA A 44 -14.87 -12.73 32.14
CA ALA A 44 -15.59 -13.63 33.01
C ALA A 44 -16.86 -12.92 33.50
N GLU A 45 -17.91 -13.73 33.69
CA GLU A 45 -19.23 -13.40 34.26
C GLU A 45 -20.27 -12.73 33.34
N GLU A 46 -21.01 -13.57 32.62
CA GLU A 46 -22.45 -13.69 32.92
C GLU A 46 -22.87 -15.16 32.79
N GLU A 47 -23.09 -15.82 33.93
CA GLU A 47 -23.66 -17.17 34.01
C GLU A 47 -25.16 -17.15 33.68
N HIS A 48 -25.58 -17.99 32.74
CA HIS A 48 -26.91 -18.59 32.77
C HIS A 48 -26.74 -20.11 32.79
N PRO A 49 -27.05 -20.80 33.91
CA PRO A 49 -27.06 -22.25 33.94
C PRO A 49 -28.35 -22.72 33.26
N ARG A 50 -28.25 -23.18 32.02
CA ARG A 50 -29.30 -23.99 31.41
C ARG A 50 -28.79 -25.42 31.27
N SER A 51 -29.17 -26.21 32.26
CA SER A 51 -29.37 -27.65 32.15
C SER A 51 -30.13 -27.97 30.86
N HIS A 52 -29.55 -28.80 30.00
CA HIS A 52 -30.22 -29.94 29.39
C HIS A 52 -29.17 -30.79 28.68
N ASP A 53 -28.84 -31.90 29.34
CA ASP A 53 -28.23 -33.07 28.72
C ASP A 53 -29.25 -33.65 27.74
N ALA A 54 -29.20 -33.19 26.49
CA ALA A 54 -29.91 -33.83 25.39
C ALA A 54 -28.92 -34.80 24.75
N CYS A 55 -29.05 -36.08 25.14
CA CYS A 55 -28.43 -37.20 24.45
C CYS A 55 -28.84 -37.12 22.97
N ILE A 56 -27.92 -36.68 22.10
CA ILE A 56 -28.14 -36.60 20.66
C ILE A 56 -28.06 -38.03 20.12
N ASP A 57 -29.20 -38.57 19.67
CA ASP A 57 -29.27 -39.83 18.93
C ASP A 57 -28.39 -39.76 17.67
N PRO A 58 -27.45 -40.71 17.45
CA PRO A 58 -26.54 -40.69 16.30
C PRO A 58 -27.22 -40.96 14.95
N ALA A 59 -28.55 -41.14 14.91
CA ALA A 59 -29.31 -41.42 13.70
C ALA A 59 -29.78 -40.17 12.94
N THR A 60 -29.70 -38.96 13.52
CA THR A 60 -30.12 -37.71 12.85
C THR A 60 -28.97 -36.96 12.15
N LEU A 61 -27.76 -37.52 12.15
CA LEU A 61 -26.55 -36.92 11.58
C LEU A 61 -26.29 -37.34 10.12
N GLN A 62 -27.35 -37.49 9.33
CA GLN A 62 -27.25 -37.69 7.89
C GLN A 62 -28.10 -36.64 7.16
N VAL A 63 -27.47 -36.04 6.16
CA VAL A 63 -28.01 -35.11 5.16
C VAL A 63 -28.05 -33.63 5.58
N ALA A 64 -26.91 -33.10 6.06
CA ALA A 64 -26.54 -31.72 5.77
C ALA A 64 -25.36 -31.76 4.80
N SER A 65 -25.61 -31.32 3.56
CA SER A 65 -24.69 -31.31 2.43
C SER A 65 -23.25 -30.99 2.83
N THR A 66 -22.36 -31.95 2.61
CA THR A 66 -20.90 -31.90 2.89
C THR A 66 -20.13 -30.87 2.07
N GLU A 67 -20.81 -30.04 1.28
CA GLU A 67 -20.20 -29.05 0.40
C GLU A 67 -20.06 -27.67 1.09
N ASP A 68 -20.92 -27.34 2.05
CA ASP A 68 -21.02 -25.97 2.60
C ASP A 68 -20.33 -25.79 3.97
N ALA A 69 -20.18 -26.87 4.75
CA ALA A 69 -19.46 -26.84 6.03
C ALA A 69 -17.94 -26.57 5.87
N GLY A 70 -17.41 -26.78 4.66
CA GLY A 70 -16.00 -26.54 4.32
C GLY A 70 -15.64 -25.06 4.18
N GLU A 71 -16.60 -24.17 3.91
CA GLU A 71 -16.31 -22.75 3.70
C GLU A 71 -16.02 -22.01 5.01
N LYS A 72 -16.69 -22.43 6.09
CA LYS A 72 -16.57 -21.81 7.42
C LYS A 72 -15.34 -22.29 8.20
N THR A 73 -14.74 -23.41 7.83
CA THR A 73 -13.54 -23.95 8.51
C THR A 73 -12.26 -23.61 7.76
N LYS A 74 -11.20 -23.28 8.51
CA LYS A 74 -9.92 -22.88 7.92
C LYS A 74 -9.21 -24.12 7.36
N ASN A 75 -9.17 -24.26 6.04
CA ASN A 75 -8.46 -25.36 5.42
C ASN A 75 -6.94 -25.11 5.39
N ARG A 76 -6.19 -25.78 6.28
CA ARG A 76 -4.74 -25.61 6.44
C ARG A 76 -3.97 -25.90 5.14
N SER A 77 -4.37 -26.93 4.39
CA SER A 77 -3.68 -27.35 3.17
C SER A 77 -3.84 -26.34 2.01
N LYS A 78 -5.06 -25.85 1.80
CA LYS A 78 -5.36 -24.78 0.84
C LYS A 78 -4.56 -23.52 1.16
N ASN A 79 -4.56 -23.12 2.44
CA ASN A 79 -3.83 -21.94 2.91
C ASN A 79 -2.31 -22.06 2.71
N GLN A 80 -1.71 -23.19 3.04
CA GLN A 80 -0.27 -23.40 2.84
C GLN A 80 0.11 -23.33 1.37
N LYS A 81 -0.67 -23.94 0.47
CA LYS A 81 -0.41 -23.89 -0.96
C LYS A 81 -0.59 -22.47 -1.52
N PHE A 82 -1.66 -21.79 -1.13
CA PHE A 82 -1.90 -20.40 -1.53
C PHE A 82 -0.76 -19.48 -1.12
N LEU A 83 -0.30 -19.56 0.13
CA LEU A 83 0.84 -18.77 0.62
C LEU A 83 2.15 -19.12 -0.10
N LYS A 84 2.35 -20.37 -0.50
CA LYS A 84 3.50 -20.77 -1.31
C LYS A 84 3.44 -20.11 -2.69
N LEU A 85 2.27 -20.09 -3.33
CA LEU A 85 2.07 -19.45 -4.63
C LEU A 85 2.25 -17.93 -4.56
N LEU A 86 1.75 -17.30 -3.49
CA LEU A 86 1.93 -15.87 -3.24
C LEU A 86 3.42 -15.51 -3.11
N ARG A 87 4.22 -16.34 -2.43
CA ARG A 87 5.67 -16.11 -2.31
C ARG A 87 6.43 -16.39 -3.60
N SER A 88 5.94 -17.30 -4.44
CA SER A 88 6.58 -17.63 -5.71
C SER A 88 6.13 -16.73 -6.87
N GLY A 89 5.21 -15.78 -6.65
CA GLY A 89 4.61 -14.96 -7.71
C GLY A 89 3.79 -15.76 -8.72
N GLY A 90 3.18 -16.86 -8.27
CA GLY A 90 2.36 -17.74 -9.13
C GLY A 90 0.88 -17.34 -9.20
N LEU A 91 0.49 -16.24 -8.55
CA LEU A 91 -0.88 -15.73 -8.54
C LEU A 91 -0.97 -14.48 -9.42
N PRO A 92 -2.15 -14.17 -10.01
CA PRO A 92 -2.35 -12.91 -10.71
C PRO A 92 -2.25 -11.70 -9.77
N GLU A 93 -1.69 -10.60 -10.26
CA GLU A 93 -1.48 -9.35 -9.51
C GLU A 93 -2.74 -8.85 -8.78
N TRP A 94 -3.90 -8.87 -9.45
CA TRP A 94 -5.17 -8.43 -8.85
C TRP A 94 -5.58 -9.25 -7.62
N LEU A 95 -5.22 -10.53 -7.56
CA LEU A 95 -5.52 -11.41 -6.44
C LEU A 95 -4.54 -11.21 -5.28
N GLU A 96 -3.27 -10.90 -5.59
CA GLU A 96 -2.27 -10.52 -4.60
C GLU A 96 -2.63 -9.20 -3.91
N ASP A 97 -3.07 -8.21 -4.70
CA ASP A 97 -3.55 -6.93 -4.18
C ASP A 97 -4.79 -7.08 -3.31
N GLU A 98 -5.73 -7.94 -3.70
CA GLU A 98 -6.89 -8.25 -2.86
C GLU A 98 -6.47 -8.90 -1.54
N TRP A 99 -5.53 -9.86 -1.56
CA TRP A 99 -4.99 -10.45 -0.34
C TRP A 99 -4.33 -9.39 0.56
N ASN A 100 -3.58 -8.46 -0.02
CA ASN A 100 -2.96 -7.34 0.71
C ASN A 100 -4.01 -6.38 1.29
N ARG A 101 -5.10 -6.12 0.55
CA ARG A 101 -6.24 -5.31 1.01
C ARG A 101 -6.90 -5.96 2.22
N LEU A 102 -7.24 -7.25 2.12
CA LEU A 102 -7.85 -8.01 3.21
C LEU A 102 -6.92 -8.07 4.44
N SER A 103 -5.61 -8.21 4.23
CA SER A 103 -4.62 -8.26 5.32
C SER A 103 -4.56 -6.97 6.15
N LYS A 104 -4.94 -5.83 5.56
CA LYS A 104 -4.99 -4.51 6.22
C LYS A 104 -6.31 -4.24 6.93
N MET A 105 -7.33 -5.09 6.78
CA MET A 105 -8.61 -4.92 7.46
C MET A 105 -8.47 -5.14 8.97
N LYS A 106 -9.11 -4.27 9.77
CA LYS A 106 -9.11 -4.37 11.24
C LYS A 106 -10.05 -5.46 11.75
N VAL A 107 -11.24 -5.57 11.17
CA VAL A 107 -12.31 -6.51 11.57
C VAL A 107 -12.54 -7.49 10.42
N GLY A 108 -12.86 -8.75 10.74
CA GLY A 108 -13.22 -9.77 9.74
C GLY A 108 -12.07 -10.26 8.85
N ARG A 109 -10.83 -9.80 9.07
CA ARG A 109 -9.65 -10.15 8.25
C ARG A 109 -9.48 -11.65 8.06
N LEU A 110 -9.49 -12.42 9.15
CA LEU A 110 -9.22 -13.86 9.10
C LEU A 110 -10.29 -14.61 8.33
N GLU A 111 -11.55 -14.18 8.46
CA GLU A 111 -12.69 -14.77 7.76
C GLU A 111 -12.63 -14.46 6.27
N ALA A 112 -12.41 -13.20 5.90
CA ALA A 112 -12.29 -12.79 4.50
C ALA A 112 -11.10 -13.48 3.80
N GLN A 113 -9.95 -13.56 4.47
CA GLN A 113 -8.78 -14.30 3.96
C GLN A 113 -9.08 -15.79 3.79
N ARG A 114 -9.77 -16.41 4.75
CA ARG A 114 -10.19 -17.82 4.67
C ARG A 114 -11.12 -18.03 3.48
N GLN A 115 -12.12 -17.18 3.31
CA GLN A 115 -13.07 -17.26 2.20
C GLN A 115 -12.34 -17.12 0.86
N LEU A 116 -11.46 -16.13 0.72
CA LEU A 116 -10.65 -15.94 -0.49
C LEU A 116 -9.86 -17.20 -0.85
N VAL A 117 -9.14 -17.77 0.12
CA VAL A 117 -8.32 -18.98 -0.07
C VAL A 117 -9.17 -20.20 -0.39
N ASN A 118 -10.28 -20.39 0.32
CA ASN A 118 -11.17 -21.52 0.13
C ASN A 118 -11.84 -21.47 -1.26
N GLN A 119 -12.20 -20.28 -1.74
CA GLN A 119 -12.74 -20.06 -3.07
C GLN A 119 -11.67 -20.21 -4.15
N ALA A 120 -10.45 -19.72 -3.92
CA ALA A 120 -9.37 -19.72 -4.93
C ALA A 120 -8.79 -21.12 -5.18
N MET A 121 -8.78 -21.97 -4.16
CA MET A 121 -8.16 -23.29 -4.21
C MET A 121 -9.22 -24.39 -4.24
N ASP A 122 -9.31 -25.11 -5.35
CA ASP A 122 -10.16 -26.28 -5.48
C ASP A 122 -9.35 -27.56 -5.55
N LYS A 123 -9.95 -28.67 -5.16
CA LYS A 123 -9.38 -30.00 -5.43
C LYS A 123 -9.87 -30.41 -6.80
N ASP A 124 -8.94 -30.67 -7.70
CA ASP A 124 -9.27 -31.29 -8.97
C ASP A 124 -9.82 -32.70 -8.70
N ALA A 125 -11.01 -33.00 -9.23
CA ALA A 125 -11.70 -34.26 -9.01
C ALA A 125 -10.94 -35.45 -9.62
N SER A 126 -10.19 -35.20 -10.71
CA SER A 126 -9.45 -36.25 -11.42
C SER A 126 -8.13 -36.59 -10.73
N SER A 127 -7.33 -35.57 -10.40
CA SER A 127 -5.98 -35.79 -9.85
C SER A 127 -5.90 -35.75 -8.32
N GLY A 128 -6.96 -35.30 -7.63
CA GLY A 128 -6.96 -35.02 -6.19
C GLY A 128 -6.03 -33.88 -5.78
N LYS A 129 -5.36 -33.24 -6.74
CA LYS A 129 -4.41 -32.15 -6.49
C LYS A 129 -5.17 -30.86 -6.28
N LEU A 130 -4.64 -30.00 -5.40
CA LEU A 130 -5.14 -28.65 -5.27
C LEU A 130 -4.76 -27.83 -6.51
N VAL A 131 -5.71 -27.20 -7.19
CA VAL A 131 -5.49 -26.33 -8.34
C VAL A 131 -6.12 -24.97 -8.05
N VAL A 132 -5.53 -23.91 -8.61
CA VAL A 132 -6.10 -22.56 -8.49
C VAL A 132 -7.23 -22.43 -9.49
N SER A 133 -8.45 -22.16 -9.01
CA SER A 133 -9.65 -22.00 -9.83
C SER A 133 -10.11 -20.55 -9.76
N LEU A 134 -9.86 -19.79 -10.84
CA LEU A 134 -10.22 -18.37 -10.94
C LEU A 134 -11.44 -18.13 -11.82
N GLU A 135 -12.05 -19.20 -12.35
CA GLU A 135 -13.20 -19.11 -13.25
C GLU A 135 -14.53 -18.89 -12.52
N LYS A 136 -14.51 -18.97 -11.19
CA LYS A 136 -15.70 -18.77 -10.34
C LYS A 136 -16.26 -17.35 -10.49
N PRO A 137 -17.58 -17.17 -10.41
CA PRO A 137 -18.21 -15.85 -10.54
C PRO A 137 -17.71 -14.85 -9.49
N PHE A 138 -17.38 -15.33 -8.28
CA PHE A 138 -16.75 -14.53 -7.22
C PHE A 138 -15.50 -13.79 -7.71
N PHE A 139 -14.61 -14.47 -8.44
CA PHE A 139 -13.38 -13.87 -8.94
C PHE A 139 -13.61 -12.96 -10.14
N LYS A 140 -14.61 -13.25 -10.98
CA LYS A 140 -14.99 -12.36 -12.09
C LYS A 140 -15.44 -10.99 -11.56
N GLN A 141 -16.32 -10.99 -10.55
CA GLN A 141 -16.75 -9.75 -9.90
C GLN A 141 -15.59 -9.02 -9.24
N LEU A 142 -14.72 -9.76 -8.55
CA LEU A 142 -13.55 -9.19 -7.89
C LEU A 142 -12.58 -8.55 -8.90
N GLN A 143 -12.39 -9.20 -10.05
CA GLN A 143 -11.56 -8.70 -11.14
C GLN A 143 -12.17 -7.48 -11.83
N GLU A 144 -13.50 -7.42 -12.02
CA GLU A 144 -14.18 -6.25 -12.58
C GLU A 144 -14.09 -5.04 -11.65
N ASN A 145 -14.20 -5.27 -10.34
CA ASN A 145 -14.06 -4.24 -9.31
C ASN A 145 -12.60 -3.84 -9.06
N PHE A 146 -11.64 -4.60 -9.59
CA PHE A 146 -10.24 -4.28 -9.45
C PHE A 146 -9.92 -3.01 -10.25
N THR A 147 -9.75 -1.92 -9.50
CA THR A 147 -9.30 -0.64 -10.02
C THR A 147 -7.98 -0.31 -9.35
N GLN A 148 -6.92 -0.28 -10.15
CA GLN A 148 -5.61 0.14 -9.66
C GLN A 148 -5.53 1.66 -9.83
N THR A 149 -5.71 2.38 -8.73
CA THR A 149 -5.50 3.83 -8.69
C THR A 149 -4.03 4.08 -8.38
N ALA A 150 -3.31 4.57 -9.37
CA ALA A 150 -1.94 5.03 -9.19
C ALA A 150 -1.94 6.55 -9.29
N SER A 151 -1.73 7.23 -8.15
CA SER A 151 -1.38 8.64 -8.16
C SER A 151 0.15 8.76 -8.21
N LYS A 152 0.65 9.54 -9.17
CA LYS A 152 2.05 9.95 -9.20
C LYS A 152 2.10 11.43 -8.91
N SER A 153 2.68 11.81 -7.77
CA SER A 153 3.06 13.19 -7.53
C SER A 153 4.45 13.43 -8.11
N ALA A 154 4.54 14.39 -9.02
CA ALA A 154 5.81 14.83 -9.59
C ALA A 154 6.00 16.31 -9.28
N GLN A 155 7.11 16.65 -8.65
CA GLN A 155 7.51 18.05 -8.53
C GLN A 155 8.18 18.49 -9.82
N LYS A 156 7.61 19.52 -10.45
CA LYS A 156 8.18 20.14 -11.65
C LYS A 156 8.70 21.51 -11.28
N ALA A 157 9.84 21.89 -11.86
CA ALA A 157 10.44 23.20 -11.64
C ALA A 157 10.78 23.85 -12.98
N LEU A 158 10.44 25.13 -13.13
CA LEU A 158 10.76 25.94 -14.30
C LEU A 158 11.28 27.32 -13.90
N PRO A 159 12.19 27.92 -14.69
CA PRO A 159 12.49 29.35 -14.59
C PRO A 159 11.23 30.20 -14.79
N ARG A 160 11.17 31.38 -14.16
CA ARG A 160 10.03 32.31 -14.20
C ARG A 160 9.45 32.51 -15.60
N VAL A 161 10.31 32.83 -16.57
CA VAL A 161 9.91 33.11 -17.96
C VAL A 161 9.19 31.92 -18.60
N LEU A 162 9.69 30.69 -18.37
CA LEU A 162 9.08 29.49 -18.92
C LEU A 162 7.80 29.10 -18.20
N LEU A 163 7.74 29.36 -16.88
CA LEU A 163 6.55 29.13 -16.09
C LEU A 163 5.39 30.04 -16.54
N MET A 164 5.65 31.35 -16.61
CA MET A 164 4.67 32.35 -17.05
C MET A 164 4.20 32.08 -18.48
N GLY A 165 5.15 31.77 -19.39
CA GLY A 165 4.81 31.43 -20.78
C GLY A 165 4.03 30.12 -20.92
N LYS A 166 4.24 29.15 -20.03
CA LYS A 166 3.53 27.86 -20.09
C LYS A 166 2.08 27.98 -19.62
N PHE A 167 1.85 28.71 -18.54
CA PHE A 167 0.54 28.83 -17.91
C PHE A 167 -0.22 30.11 -18.31
N ASN A 168 0.38 30.93 -19.19
CA ASN A 168 -0.13 32.24 -19.59
C ASN A 168 -0.45 33.14 -18.38
N LEU A 169 0.40 33.09 -17.35
CA LEU A 169 0.21 33.84 -16.11
C LEU A 169 0.71 35.28 -16.27
N THR A 170 -0.07 36.23 -15.75
CA THR A 170 0.41 37.60 -15.51
C THR A 170 1.32 37.61 -14.27
N GLN A 171 2.07 38.70 -14.09
CA GLN A 171 2.95 38.83 -12.93
C GLN A 171 2.17 38.80 -11.60
N GLU A 172 1.02 39.47 -11.57
CA GLU A 172 0.13 39.52 -10.41
C GLU A 172 -0.39 38.14 -10.04
N MET A 173 -0.78 37.32 -11.03
CA MET A 173 -1.24 35.95 -10.79
C MET A 173 -0.13 35.04 -10.27
N LEU A 174 1.11 35.25 -10.72
CA LEU A 174 2.26 34.50 -10.22
C LEU A 174 2.55 34.84 -8.76
N ASP A 175 2.51 36.12 -8.41
CA ASP A 175 2.79 36.57 -7.04
C ASP A 175 1.68 36.09 -6.09
N GLN A 176 0.41 36.12 -6.53
CA GLN A 176 -0.71 35.51 -5.80
C GLN A 176 -0.52 34.00 -5.61
N ALA A 177 -0.13 33.25 -6.65
CA ALA A 177 0.10 31.81 -6.54
C ALA A 177 1.29 31.44 -5.62
N ILE A 178 2.25 32.36 -5.44
CA ILE A 178 3.32 32.21 -4.46
C ILE A 178 2.80 32.48 -3.04
N GLU A 179 1.94 33.48 -2.87
CA GLU A 179 1.28 33.78 -1.59
C GLU A 179 0.35 32.64 -1.14
N ASP A 180 -0.40 32.07 -2.08
CA ASP A 180 -1.30 30.93 -1.85
C ASP A 180 -0.52 29.62 -1.56
N GLY A 181 0.77 29.57 -1.91
CA GLY A 181 1.65 28.42 -1.67
C GLY A 181 1.57 27.33 -2.74
N ASP A 182 0.86 27.56 -3.85
CA ASP A 182 0.79 26.65 -5.00
C ASP A 182 2.14 26.55 -5.73
N ILE A 183 2.92 27.64 -5.69
CA ILE A 183 4.23 27.75 -6.33
C ILE A 183 5.29 28.10 -5.29
N ILE A 184 6.34 27.29 -5.24
CA ILE A 184 7.47 27.48 -4.33
C ILE A 184 8.67 28.04 -5.10
N GLU A 185 9.19 29.19 -4.67
CA GLU A 185 10.44 29.72 -5.20
C GLU A 185 11.64 28.99 -4.55
N SER A 186 12.52 28.45 -5.38
CA SER A 186 13.76 27.80 -4.94
C SER A 186 14.94 28.24 -5.81
N THR A 187 16.16 28.06 -5.31
CA THR A 187 17.37 28.40 -6.07
C THR A 187 18.03 27.12 -6.55
N ASN A 188 18.27 27.01 -7.87
CA ASN A 188 19.00 25.89 -8.45
C ASN A 188 20.48 25.95 -8.02
N ILE A 189 21.20 24.84 -8.11
CA ILE A 189 22.65 24.70 -7.86
C ILE A 189 23.46 25.76 -8.62
N LYS A 190 22.96 26.24 -9.77
CA LYS A 190 23.56 27.31 -10.58
C LYS A 190 23.25 28.74 -10.09
N GLY A 191 22.66 28.91 -8.91
CA GLY A 191 22.27 30.22 -8.37
C GLY A 191 21.09 30.90 -9.06
N LYS A 192 20.38 30.20 -9.95
CA LYS A 192 19.22 30.75 -10.67
C LYS A 192 17.92 30.45 -9.92
N ARG A 193 17.05 31.45 -9.80
CA ARG A 193 15.68 31.32 -9.27
C ARG A 193 14.85 30.42 -10.18
N VAL A 194 14.26 29.38 -9.60
CA VAL A 194 13.36 28.44 -10.25
C VAL A 194 12.11 28.29 -9.40
N TYR A 195 10.98 28.16 -10.07
CA TYR A 195 9.67 28.07 -9.46
C TYR A 195 9.18 26.64 -9.62
N SER A 196 8.92 25.98 -8.51
CA SER A 196 8.47 24.59 -8.47
C SER A 196 7.02 24.49 -8.04
N TRP A 197 6.29 23.58 -8.66
CA TRP A 197 4.91 23.24 -8.32
C TRP A 197 4.73 21.72 -8.28
N THR A 198 3.75 21.28 -7.50
CA THR A 198 3.39 19.85 -7.43
C THR A 198 2.39 19.55 -8.53
N MET A 199 2.67 18.51 -9.33
CA MET A 199 1.72 18.00 -10.32
C MET A 199 1.25 16.62 -9.87
N GLU A 200 -0.06 16.48 -9.66
CA GLU A 200 -0.69 15.20 -9.36
C GLU A 200 -1.24 14.60 -10.65
N GLU A 201 -0.65 13.49 -11.08
CA GLU A 201 -1.19 12.68 -12.17
C GLU A 201 -1.97 11.53 -11.56
N HIS A 202 -3.29 11.54 -11.78
CA HIS A 202 -4.17 10.44 -11.38
C HIS A 202 -4.32 9.49 -12.57
N VAL A 203 -3.78 8.29 -12.42
CA VAL A 203 -3.98 7.21 -13.39
C VAL A 203 -4.93 6.19 -12.77
N VAL A 204 -6.10 6.03 -13.37
CA VAL A 204 -7.06 5.00 -12.97
C VAL A 204 -6.98 3.88 -14.01
N LYS A 205 -6.47 2.72 -13.59
CA LYS A 205 -6.45 1.51 -14.41
C LYS A 205 -7.66 0.66 -14.00
N ARG A 206 -8.65 0.54 -14.88
CA ARG A 206 -9.81 -0.35 -14.69
C ARG A 206 -9.60 -1.64 -15.48
N GLY A 207 -9.82 -2.79 -14.86
CA GLY A 207 -9.75 -4.07 -15.55
C GLY A 207 -11.01 -4.36 -16.38
N LYS A 208 -10.87 -4.54 -17.70
CA LYS A 208 -11.80 -5.38 -18.48
C LYS A 208 -11.09 -6.02 -19.68
N HIS A 209 -11.29 -7.34 -19.80
CA HIS A 209 -10.89 -8.25 -20.88
C HIS A 209 -9.93 -7.74 -21.97
N SER A 210 -8.70 -8.24 -21.98
CA SER A 210 -7.71 -8.24 -23.08
C SER A 210 -7.26 -6.89 -23.66
N LYS A 211 -7.91 -5.77 -23.34
CA LYS A 211 -7.54 -4.43 -23.81
C LYS A 211 -7.54 -3.48 -22.62
N PHE A 212 -6.36 -3.34 -22.03
CA PHE A 212 -6.05 -2.38 -20.99
C PHE A 212 -6.37 -0.96 -21.50
N SER A 213 -7.41 -0.31 -20.98
CA SER A 213 -7.64 1.12 -21.21
C SER A 213 -7.00 1.90 -20.07
N GLU A 214 -5.85 2.52 -20.32
CA GLU A 214 -5.26 3.49 -19.39
C GLU A 214 -6.00 4.82 -19.53
N GLU A 215 -6.86 5.17 -18.57
CA GLU A 215 -7.42 6.51 -18.50
C GLU A 215 -6.46 7.40 -17.68
N LYS A 216 -5.69 8.22 -18.38
CA LYS A 216 -4.78 9.22 -17.79
C LYS A 216 -5.51 10.54 -17.75
N SER A 217 -6.02 10.94 -16.57
CA SER A 217 -6.44 12.32 -16.36
C SER A 217 -5.26 13.09 -15.78
N LYS A 218 -4.61 13.90 -16.62
CA LYS A 218 -3.68 14.93 -16.18
C LYS A 218 -4.48 16.20 -15.92
N GLN A 219 -4.37 16.79 -14.74
CA GLN A 219 -4.76 18.19 -14.58
C GLN A 219 -3.78 19.04 -15.38
N GLY A 220 -4.26 19.61 -16.49
CA GLY A 220 -3.49 20.38 -17.47
C GLY A 220 -4.12 20.27 -18.85
N THR A 221 -4.32 21.39 -19.54
CA THR A 221 -5.09 21.43 -20.80
C THR A 221 -4.47 20.56 -21.90
N SER A 222 -5.28 19.88 -22.71
CA SER A 222 -4.85 18.98 -23.80
C SER A 222 -3.87 19.62 -24.83
N ARG A 223 -3.74 20.96 -24.85
CA ARG A 223 -2.71 21.70 -25.62
C ARG A 223 -1.28 21.48 -25.11
N ASP A 224 -1.10 21.01 -23.87
CA ASP A 224 0.18 20.94 -23.16
C ASP A 224 1.18 19.92 -23.72
N GLU A 225 0.69 18.82 -24.30
CA GLU A 225 1.55 17.72 -24.75
C GLU A 225 2.23 18.02 -26.10
N LYS A 226 1.51 18.67 -27.03
CA LYS A 226 2.04 19.05 -28.35
C LYS A 226 3.12 20.13 -28.28
N TYR A 227 3.06 21.02 -27.27
CA TYR A 227 4.03 22.10 -27.10
C TYR A 227 5.39 21.57 -26.61
N MET A 228 5.41 20.60 -25.70
CA MET A 228 6.65 20.00 -25.18
C MET A 228 7.37 19.15 -26.23
N ASP A 229 6.63 18.35 -27.01
CA ASP A 229 7.22 17.56 -28.10
C ASP A 229 7.83 18.45 -29.19
N ASN A 230 7.21 19.60 -29.49
CA ASN A 230 7.76 20.56 -30.43
C ASN A 230 9.00 21.28 -29.88
N LEU A 231 9.04 21.66 -28.60
CA LEU A 231 10.21 22.31 -27.99
C LEU A 231 11.45 21.40 -27.92
N VAL A 232 11.26 20.11 -27.64
CA VAL A 232 12.35 19.13 -27.63
C VAL A 232 12.86 18.87 -29.05
N LYS A 233 11.98 18.79 -30.04
CA LYS A 233 12.37 18.66 -31.46
C LYS A 233 13.10 19.91 -31.98
N ASN A 234 12.63 21.11 -31.64
CA ASN A 234 13.25 22.36 -32.08
C ASN A 234 14.60 22.67 -31.39
N ARG A 235 14.88 22.06 -30.23
CA ARG A 235 16.21 22.17 -29.60
C ARG A 235 17.24 21.20 -30.18
N ARG A 236 16.81 20.09 -30.81
CA ARG A 236 17.73 19.17 -31.51
C ARG A 236 18.16 19.70 -32.88
N SER A 237 17.39 20.57 -33.53
CA SER A 237 17.74 21.17 -34.82
C SER A 237 18.76 22.33 -34.71
N LEU A 238 18.95 22.93 -33.53
CA LEU A 238 19.91 24.02 -33.34
C LEU A 238 21.37 23.56 -33.11
N TRP A 239 21.63 22.27 -32.98
CA TRP A 239 22.99 21.73 -32.82
C TRP A 239 23.68 21.37 -34.16
N TYR A 240 23.01 21.59 -35.30
CA TYR A 240 23.55 21.33 -36.64
C TYR A 240 23.85 22.59 -37.45
N LEU A 241 23.92 23.76 -36.80
CA LEU A 241 24.18 25.05 -37.46
C LEU A 241 25.20 25.89 -36.69
N PHE A 242 26.36 25.33 -36.36
CA PHE A 242 27.57 26.13 -36.16
C PHE A 242 28.76 25.31 -36.66
N PRO A 243 29.45 25.75 -37.75
CA PRO A 243 30.67 25.11 -38.23
C PRO A 243 31.85 25.32 -37.26
#